data_AF-A0A2E6H0Y3-F1
#
_entry.id   AF-A0A2E6H0Y3-F1
#
_cell.length_a   1.000
_cell.length_b   1.000
_cell.length_c   1.000
_cell.angle_alpha   90.00
_cell.angle_beta   90.00
_cell.angle_gamma   90.00
#
_symmetry.space_group_name_H-M   'P 1'
#
loop_
_entity.id
_entity.type
_entity.pdbx_description
1 polymer ?
#
loop_
_entity_poly.entity_id
_entity_poly.type
_entity_poly.pdbx_seq_one_letter_code
_entity_poly.pdbx_strand_id
1 'polypeptide(L)'
;MVDKKLSKNFFLISFLPAIAYWYLEENYPIRIAVTGGLILATLEICFEKYFTKHVHGISKFNFILIAMLGGLSLLGDEGIWFKLQPFFTGVIMGGFLIFKLWRGTGMMEEMMLSMMDEDRRPPSFVIRSLEFHSSLFFFIYGIFMGFVAFYWSTDRWVFFKTAGFYICFAIFFVFELIYMRLKMRKMIENQKKAELLKKF
;
A
#
# COMPACT_ATOMS: atom_id res chain seq x y z
N MET A 1 25.27 -15.96 9.66
CA MET A 1 25.05 -14.58 9.19
C MET A 1 24.74 -14.64 7.70
N VAL A 2 23.50 -14.96 7.33
CA VAL A 2 23.06 -14.84 5.93
C VAL A 2 22.60 -13.40 5.74
N ASP A 3 23.24 -12.73 4.79
CA ASP A 3 23.35 -11.27 4.66
C ASP A 3 22.02 -10.51 4.75
N LYS A 4 21.96 -9.59 5.72
CA LYS A 4 20.98 -8.49 5.80
C LYS A 4 20.90 -7.66 4.51
N LYS A 5 21.92 -7.76 3.64
CA LYS A 5 22.02 -7.13 2.32
C LYS A 5 21.25 -7.89 1.23
N LEU A 6 21.21 -9.22 1.28
CA LEU A 6 20.41 -10.03 0.36
C LEU A 6 18.91 -9.77 0.58
N SER A 7 18.44 -9.78 1.83
CA SER A 7 17.02 -9.51 2.14
C SER A 7 16.53 -8.13 1.67
N LYS A 8 17.40 -7.10 1.64
CA LYS A 8 17.06 -5.78 1.10
C LYS A 8 16.84 -5.80 -0.42
N ASN A 9 17.63 -6.58 -1.16
CA ASN A 9 17.50 -6.68 -2.62
C ASN A 9 16.25 -7.47 -3.02
N PHE A 10 15.93 -8.55 -2.29
CA PHE A 10 14.72 -9.34 -2.54
C PHE A 10 13.44 -8.54 -2.30
N PHE A 11 13.43 -7.64 -1.32
CA PHE A 11 12.28 -6.76 -1.07
C PHE A 11 11.94 -5.84 -2.26
N LEU A 12 12.94 -5.30 -2.95
CA LEU A 12 12.70 -4.46 -4.14
C LEU A 12 12.21 -5.30 -5.32
N ILE A 13 12.71 -6.53 -5.43
CA ILE A 13 12.25 -7.50 -6.43
C ILE A 13 10.76 -7.79 -6.24
N SER A 14 10.27 -7.84 -4.98
CA SER A 14 8.85 -8.02 -4.63
C SER A 14 7.87 -7.05 -5.33
N PHE A 15 8.33 -5.93 -5.87
CA PHE A 15 7.50 -4.98 -6.64
C PHE A 15 7.45 -5.25 -8.15
N LEU A 16 8.38 -6.07 -8.66
CA LEU A 16 8.55 -6.33 -10.09
C LEU A 16 7.28 -6.90 -10.73
N PRO A 17 6.56 -7.87 -10.13
CA PRO A 17 5.33 -8.37 -10.76
C PRO A 17 4.23 -7.33 -10.85
N ALA A 18 4.11 -6.46 -9.84
CA ALA A 18 3.10 -5.41 -9.82
C ALA A 18 3.39 -4.34 -10.90
N ILE A 19 4.65 -3.92 -11.03
CA ILE A 19 5.08 -2.97 -12.06
C ILE A 19 4.89 -3.57 -13.46
N ALA A 20 5.27 -4.84 -13.65
CA ALA A 20 5.09 -5.53 -14.92
C ALA A 20 3.62 -5.71 -15.28
N TYR A 21 2.76 -6.06 -14.31
CA TYR A 21 1.31 -6.12 -14.51
C TYR A 21 0.76 -4.77 -14.99
N TRP A 22 1.11 -3.67 -14.31
CA TRP A 22 0.67 -2.33 -14.70
C TRP A 22 1.10 -1.98 -16.13
N TYR A 23 2.37 -2.26 -16.49
CA TYR A 23 2.86 -2.02 -17.84
C TYR A 23 2.12 -2.85 -18.90
N LEU A 24 1.85 -4.12 -18.59
CA LEU A 24 1.13 -4.99 -19.51
C LEU A 24 -0.35 -4.60 -19.65
N GLU A 25 -1.00 -4.18 -18.55
CA GLU A 25 -2.39 -3.74 -18.54
C GLU A 25 -2.60 -2.48 -19.40
N GLU A 26 -1.63 -1.57 -19.40
CA GLU A 26 -1.68 -0.34 -20.20
C GLU A 26 -1.46 -0.59 -21.70
N ASN A 27 -0.59 -1.54 -22.06
CA ASN A 27 -0.11 -1.70 -23.44
C ASN A 27 -0.69 -2.91 -24.19
N TYR A 28 -1.27 -3.88 -23.47
CA TYR A 28 -1.71 -5.15 -24.04
C TYR A 28 -3.12 -5.53 -23.58
N PRO A 29 -3.81 -6.43 -24.30
CA PRO A 29 -5.09 -6.97 -23.85
C PRO A 29 -5.01 -7.55 -22.44
N ILE A 30 -6.07 -7.35 -21.67
CA ILE A 30 -6.15 -7.77 -20.26
C ILE A 30 -5.74 -9.23 -20.03
N ARG A 31 -6.06 -10.14 -20.97
CA ARG A 31 -5.62 -11.54 -20.90
C ARG A 31 -4.11 -11.69 -20.81
N ILE A 32 -3.36 -10.94 -21.61
CA ILE A 32 -1.90 -10.94 -21.60
C ILE A 32 -1.38 -10.33 -20.30
N ALA A 33 -1.98 -9.23 -19.85
CA ALA A 33 -1.60 -8.57 -18.60
C ALA A 33 -1.77 -9.48 -17.38
N VAL A 34 -2.93 -10.12 -17.24
CA VAL A 34 -3.23 -11.02 -16.13
C VAL A 34 -2.34 -12.26 -16.17
N THR A 35 -2.20 -12.91 -17.34
CA THR A 35 -1.36 -14.09 -17.47
C THR A 35 0.12 -13.75 -17.21
N GLY A 36 0.64 -12.67 -17.78
CA GLY A 36 2.02 -12.23 -17.58
C GLY A 36 2.30 -11.85 -16.13
N GLY A 37 1.42 -11.05 -15.51
CA GLY A 37 1.53 -10.67 -14.10
C GLY A 37 1.52 -11.86 -13.15
N LEU A 38 0.63 -12.84 -13.37
CA LEU A 38 0.55 -14.05 -12.56
C LEU A 38 1.77 -14.97 -12.73
N ILE A 39 2.30 -15.10 -13.94
CA ILE A 39 3.53 -15.86 -14.20
C ILE A 39 4.68 -15.22 -13.42
N LEU A 40 4.86 -13.90 -13.54
CA LEU A 40 5.94 -13.19 -12.85
C LEU A 40 5.80 -13.27 -11.33
N ALA A 41 4.60 -13.08 -10.78
CA ALA A 41 4.36 -13.18 -9.35
C ALA A 41 4.61 -14.61 -8.82
N THR A 42 4.26 -15.62 -9.60
CA THR A 42 4.53 -17.03 -9.26
C THR A 42 6.03 -17.32 -9.28
N LEU A 43 6.74 -16.88 -10.33
CA LEU A 43 8.19 -17.04 -10.46
C LEU A 43 8.92 -16.38 -9.29
N GLU A 44 8.50 -15.18 -8.90
CA GLU A 44 9.02 -14.49 -7.72
C GLU A 44 8.82 -15.30 -6.44
N ILE A 45 7.61 -15.76 -6.15
CA ILE A 45 7.33 -16.54 -4.94
C ILE A 45 8.18 -17.83 -4.93
N CYS A 46 8.32 -18.49 -6.08
CA CYS A 46 9.17 -19.66 -6.23
C CYS A 46 10.64 -19.33 -5.97
N PHE A 47 11.13 -18.20 -6.51
CA PHE A 47 12.49 -17.72 -6.35
C PHE A 47 12.78 -17.38 -4.87
N GLU A 48 11.91 -16.62 -4.21
CA GLU A 48 12.03 -16.34 -2.76
C GLU A 48 12.00 -17.62 -1.92
N LYS A 49 11.08 -18.54 -2.22
CA LYS A 49 10.99 -19.81 -1.48
C LYS A 49 12.27 -20.63 -1.62
N TYR A 50 12.91 -20.62 -2.80
CA TYR A 50 14.14 -21.36 -3.04
C TYR A 50 15.36 -20.70 -2.38
N PHE A 51 15.53 -19.39 -2.54
CA PHE A 51 16.74 -18.68 -2.09
C PHE A 51 16.69 -18.25 -0.62
N THR A 52 15.56 -17.71 -0.16
CA THR A 52 15.40 -17.18 1.21
C THR A 52 14.74 -18.17 2.16
N LYS A 53 14.21 -19.31 1.68
CA LYS A 53 13.37 -20.28 2.43
C LYS A 53 12.14 -19.66 3.10
N HIS A 54 11.90 -18.39 2.86
CA HIS A 54 10.83 -17.59 3.44
C HIS A 54 10.24 -16.75 2.32
N VAL A 55 8.92 -16.77 2.21
CA VAL A 55 8.19 -15.97 1.22
C VAL A 55 7.73 -14.69 1.89
N HIS A 56 8.13 -13.56 1.35
CA HIS A 56 7.78 -12.25 1.89
C HIS A 56 6.26 -12.05 1.85
N GLY A 57 5.72 -11.39 2.88
CA GLY A 57 4.28 -11.10 2.95
C GLY A 57 3.80 -10.26 1.75
N ILE A 58 4.67 -9.39 1.24
CA ILE A 58 4.42 -8.52 0.09
C ILE A 58 4.25 -9.32 -1.19
N SER A 59 5.10 -10.31 -1.43
CA SER A 59 5.05 -11.14 -2.66
C SER A 59 3.79 -11.99 -2.69
N LYS A 60 3.38 -12.55 -1.54
CA LYS A 60 2.07 -13.22 -1.40
C LYS A 60 0.92 -12.24 -1.65
N PHE A 61 1.02 -11.05 -1.08
CA PHE A 61 0.00 -10.02 -1.22
C PHE A 61 -0.15 -9.58 -2.69
N ASN A 62 0.95 -9.31 -3.38
CA ASN A 62 0.96 -8.95 -4.80
C ASN A 62 0.38 -10.05 -5.68
N PHE A 63 0.73 -11.31 -5.42
CA PHE A 63 0.13 -12.44 -6.13
C PHE A 63 -1.40 -12.47 -5.95
N ILE A 64 -1.89 -12.37 -4.70
CA ILE A 64 -3.33 -12.37 -4.41
C ILE A 64 -4.01 -11.18 -5.08
N LEU A 65 -3.39 -10.00 -5.02
CA LEU A 65 -3.91 -8.78 -5.62
C LEU A 65 -4.05 -8.92 -7.14
N ILE A 66 -3.00 -9.36 -7.84
CA ILE A 66 -3.02 -9.56 -9.30
C ILE A 66 -4.02 -10.65 -9.68
N ALA A 67 -4.07 -11.76 -8.92
CA ALA A 67 -5.02 -12.84 -9.17
C ALA A 67 -6.48 -12.37 -9.04
N MET A 68 -6.78 -11.63 -7.97
CA MET A 68 -8.13 -11.11 -7.74
C MET A 68 -8.50 -10.02 -8.75
N LEU A 69 -7.68 -8.98 -8.88
CA LEU A 69 -7.97 -7.86 -9.77
C LEU A 69 -7.99 -8.32 -11.23
N GLY A 70 -6.99 -9.08 -11.64
CA GLY A 70 -6.92 -9.64 -12.98
C GLY A 70 -8.05 -10.62 -13.28
N GLY A 71 -8.40 -11.47 -12.32
CA GLY A 71 -9.56 -12.36 -12.43
C GLY A 71 -10.86 -11.58 -12.61
N LEU A 72 -11.09 -10.53 -11.82
CA LEU A 72 -12.25 -9.66 -11.94
C LEU A 72 -12.30 -8.95 -13.31
N SER A 73 -11.15 -8.50 -13.82
CA SER A 73 -11.04 -7.85 -15.13
C SER A 73 -11.36 -8.80 -16.28
N LEU A 74 -11.03 -10.10 -16.16
CA LEU A 74 -11.35 -11.10 -17.18
C LEU A 74 -12.82 -11.49 -17.18
N LEU A 75 -13.51 -11.34 -16.05
CA LEU A 75 -14.92 -11.67 -15.88
C LEU A 75 -15.87 -10.56 -16.34
N GLY A 76 -15.38 -9.34 -16.55
CA GLY A 76 -16.21 -8.20 -16.94
C GLY A 76 -15.57 -7.30 -17.97
N ASP A 77 -15.96 -7.49 -19.25
CA ASP A 77 -15.77 -6.48 -20.29
C ASP A 77 -16.57 -5.21 -19.93
N GLU A 78 -15.95 -4.02 -19.97
CA GLU A 78 -16.51 -2.65 -19.79
C GLU A 78 -17.62 -2.45 -18.72
N GLY A 79 -17.78 -3.43 -17.83
CA GLY A 79 -18.96 -3.59 -17.00
C GLY A 79 -18.76 -3.08 -15.59
N ILE A 80 -19.69 -3.42 -14.71
CA ILE A 80 -19.63 -3.02 -13.31
C ILE A 80 -18.39 -3.58 -12.59
N TRP A 81 -17.92 -4.76 -12.97
CA TRP A 81 -16.73 -5.40 -12.39
C TRP A 81 -15.45 -4.61 -12.67
N PHE A 82 -15.31 -4.06 -13.88
CA PHE A 82 -14.21 -3.16 -14.22
C PHE A 82 -14.27 -1.88 -13.37
N LYS A 83 -15.47 -1.33 -13.16
CA LYS A 83 -15.67 -0.15 -12.30
C LYS A 83 -15.37 -0.41 -10.81
N LEU A 84 -15.53 -1.64 -10.34
CA LEU A 84 -15.30 -2.02 -8.95
C LEU A 84 -13.81 -2.29 -8.62
N GLN A 85 -12.90 -2.29 -9.60
CA GLN A 85 -11.47 -2.48 -9.32
C GLN A 85 -10.92 -1.52 -8.24
N PRO A 86 -11.20 -0.18 -8.29
CA PRO A 86 -10.68 0.73 -7.27
C PRO A 86 -11.33 0.50 -5.89
N PHE A 87 -12.56 0.00 -5.86
CA PHE A 87 -13.24 -0.41 -4.63
C PHE A 87 -12.51 -1.58 -3.97
N PHE A 88 -12.33 -2.68 -4.71
CA PHE A 88 -11.66 -3.87 -4.16
C PHE A 88 -10.23 -3.55 -3.76
N THR A 89 -9.49 -2.82 -4.60
CA THR A 89 -8.11 -2.43 -4.31
C THR A 89 -8.05 -1.61 -3.02
N GLY A 90 -8.85 -0.55 -2.88
CA GLY A 90 -8.84 0.31 -1.70
C GLY A 90 -9.26 -0.41 -0.41
N VAL A 91 -10.32 -1.21 -0.47
CA VAL A 91 -10.83 -1.98 0.68
C VAL A 91 -9.83 -3.06 1.11
N ILE A 92 -9.28 -3.82 0.16
CA ILE A 92 -8.33 -4.89 0.47
C ILE A 92 -7.01 -4.29 0.97
N MET A 93 -6.45 -3.28 0.30
CA MET A 93 -5.22 -2.61 0.72
C MET A 93 -5.38 -1.94 2.09
N GLY A 94 -6.39 -1.10 2.24
CA GLY A 94 -6.66 -0.40 3.48
C GLY A 94 -6.93 -1.37 4.63
N GLY A 95 -7.79 -2.37 4.39
CA GLY A 95 -8.10 -3.41 5.39
C GLY A 95 -6.89 -4.25 5.77
N PHE A 96 -6.05 -4.63 4.80
CA PHE A 96 -4.83 -5.39 5.06
C PHE A 96 -3.81 -4.60 5.90
N LEU A 97 -3.60 -3.32 5.58
CA LEU A 97 -2.70 -2.45 6.34
C LEU A 97 -3.19 -2.23 7.77
N ILE A 98 -4.50 -2.00 7.95
CA ILE A 98 -5.12 -1.91 9.29
C ILE A 98 -4.91 -3.21 10.06
N PHE A 99 -5.14 -4.36 9.42
CA PHE A 99 -4.93 -5.68 10.04
C PHE A 99 -3.47 -5.92 10.45
N LYS A 100 -2.51 -5.55 9.60
CA LYS A 100 -1.07 -5.64 9.89
C LYS A 100 -0.66 -4.76 11.07
N LEU A 101 -1.13 -3.51 11.10
CA LEU A 101 -0.95 -2.59 12.23
C LEU A 101 -1.54 -3.15 13.52
N TRP A 102 -2.75 -3.73 13.45
CA TRP A 102 -3.41 -4.32 14.62
C TRP A 102 -2.64 -5.52 15.19
N ARG A 103 -1.98 -6.32 14.34
CA ARG A 103 -1.06 -7.39 14.77
C ARG A 103 0.29 -6.87 15.30
N GLY A 104 0.49 -5.56 15.34
CA GLY A 104 1.71 -4.92 15.86
C GLY A 104 2.89 -4.87 14.88
N THR A 105 2.68 -5.27 13.62
CA THR A 105 3.72 -5.31 12.58
C THR A 105 3.33 -4.42 11.41
N GLY A 106 3.60 -3.12 11.53
CA GLY A 106 3.34 -2.15 10.46
C GLY A 106 4.20 -2.45 9.24
N MET A 107 3.58 -2.48 8.06
CA MET A 107 4.27 -2.76 6.80
C MET A 107 5.21 -1.61 6.42
N MET A 108 4.81 -0.36 6.65
CA MET A 108 5.65 0.80 6.40
C MET A 108 6.81 0.84 7.38
N GLU A 109 6.57 0.47 8.64
CA GLU A 109 7.64 0.34 9.65
C GLU A 109 8.66 -0.74 9.27
N GLU A 110 8.22 -1.94 8.90
CA GLU A 110 9.11 -3.02 8.41
C GLU A 110 9.94 -2.57 7.20
N MET A 111 9.31 -1.86 6.26
CA MET A 111 9.99 -1.31 5.08
C MET A 111 11.02 -0.24 5.46
N MET A 112 10.69 0.68 6.37
CA MET A 112 11.66 1.69 6.81
C MET A 112 12.82 1.07 7.60
N LEU A 113 12.57 0.04 8.41
CA LEU A 113 13.60 -0.72 9.12
C LEU A 113 14.54 -1.45 8.16
N SER A 114 14.03 -1.93 7.02
CA SER A 114 14.85 -2.59 6.02
C SER A 114 15.62 -1.59 5.15
N MET A 115 15.10 -0.39 4.90
CA MET A 115 15.70 0.55 3.95
C MET A 115 16.58 1.63 4.59
N MET A 116 16.28 2.09 5.81
CA MET A 116 16.95 3.22 6.45
C MET A 116 17.78 2.84 7.69
N ASP A 117 18.96 3.43 7.82
CA ASP A 117 19.80 3.31 9.01
C ASP A 117 19.13 3.96 10.23
N GLU A 118 19.47 3.45 11.41
CA GLU A 118 18.81 3.78 12.69
C GLU A 118 18.77 5.28 12.97
N ASP A 119 19.87 5.97 12.68
CA ASP A 119 20.09 7.37 12.99
C ASP A 119 19.22 8.32 12.15
N ARG A 120 18.66 7.83 11.03
CA ARG A 120 17.83 8.62 10.10
C ARG A 120 16.35 8.28 10.18
N ARG A 121 15.97 7.28 10.99
CA ARG A 121 14.58 6.81 11.06
C ARG A 121 13.70 7.80 11.82
N PRO A 122 12.50 8.15 11.29
CA PRO A 122 11.48 8.79 12.09
C PRO A 122 11.11 7.90 13.28
N PRO A 123 10.64 8.47 14.40
CA PRO A 123 10.15 7.68 15.52
C PRO A 123 9.05 6.70 15.07
N SER A 124 9.05 5.46 15.57
CA SER A 124 8.07 4.42 15.18
C SER A 124 6.62 4.87 15.27
N PHE A 125 6.26 5.71 16.25
CA PHE A 125 4.90 6.22 16.39
C PHE A 125 4.47 7.10 15.20
N VAL A 126 5.42 7.82 14.57
CA VAL A 126 5.17 8.67 13.39
C VAL A 126 4.81 7.77 12.22
N ILE A 127 5.62 6.74 11.99
CA ILE A 127 5.46 5.80 10.89
C ILE A 127 4.14 5.05 11.04
N ARG A 128 3.85 4.52 12.23
CA ARG A 128 2.59 3.81 12.52
C ARG A 128 1.36 4.71 12.40
N SER A 129 1.45 5.97 12.82
CA SER A 129 0.35 6.94 12.68
C SER A 129 0.07 7.24 11.21
N LEU A 130 1.13 7.46 10.42
CA LEU A 130 1.04 7.70 8.98
C LEU A 130 0.46 6.50 8.24
N GLU A 131 0.94 5.29 8.55
CA GLU A 131 0.43 4.05 7.99
C GLU A 131 -1.06 3.86 8.31
N PHE A 132 -1.46 4.13 9.56
CA PHE A 132 -2.86 4.04 9.97
C PHE A 132 -3.75 5.03 9.21
N HIS A 133 -3.39 6.30 9.15
CA HIS A 133 -4.16 7.32 8.43
C HIS A 133 -4.23 7.02 6.92
N SER A 134 -3.12 6.57 6.33
CA SER A 134 -3.07 6.17 4.92
C SER A 134 -3.96 4.96 4.65
N SER A 135 -3.92 3.95 5.54
CA SER A 135 -4.76 2.76 5.42
C SER A 135 -6.25 3.09 5.52
N LEU A 136 -6.62 4.01 6.42
CA LEU A 136 -7.99 4.50 6.55
C LEU A 136 -8.44 5.29 5.32
N PHE A 137 -7.56 6.14 4.78
CA PHE A 137 -7.81 6.86 3.53
C PHE A 137 -8.10 5.89 2.38
N PHE A 138 -7.24 4.90 2.16
CA PHE A 138 -7.46 3.92 1.08
C PHE A 138 -8.73 3.10 1.27
N PHE A 139 -9.05 2.71 2.51
CA PHE A 139 -10.25 1.96 2.82
C PHE A 139 -11.53 2.77 2.52
N ILE A 140 -11.60 4.00 3.04
CA ILE A 140 -12.74 4.91 2.83
C ILE A 140 -12.86 5.27 1.35
N TYR A 141 -11.75 5.57 0.69
CA TYR A 141 -11.72 5.89 -0.73
C TYR A 141 -12.17 4.71 -1.60
N GLY A 142 -11.77 3.49 -1.23
CA GLY A 142 -12.26 2.27 -1.86
C GLY A 142 -13.78 2.16 -1.78
N ILE A 143 -14.36 2.29 -0.58
CA ILE A 143 -15.82 2.28 -0.38
C ILE A 143 -16.51 3.37 -1.22
N PHE A 144 -15.96 4.59 -1.21
CA PHE A 144 -16.44 5.69 -2.04
C PHE A 144 -16.42 5.34 -3.52
N MET A 145 -15.35 4.72 -4.03
CA MET A 145 -15.29 4.27 -5.42
C MET A 145 -16.32 3.18 -5.74
N GLY A 146 -16.67 2.33 -4.77
CA GLY A 146 -17.77 1.38 -4.91
C GLY A 146 -19.10 2.08 -5.10
N PHE A 147 -19.38 3.11 -4.29
CA PHE A 147 -20.55 3.96 -4.46
C PHE A 147 -20.56 4.65 -5.84
N VAL A 148 -19.45 5.24 -6.26
CA VAL A 148 -19.33 5.88 -7.58
C VAL A 148 -19.56 4.88 -8.72
N ALA A 149 -19.08 3.64 -8.59
CA ALA A 149 -19.24 2.61 -9.60
C ALA A 149 -20.71 2.23 -9.85
N PHE A 150 -21.54 2.17 -8.80
CA PHE A 150 -22.95 1.78 -8.91
C PHE A 150 -23.89 2.94 -9.26
N TYR A 151 -23.64 4.14 -8.74
CA TYR A 151 -24.62 5.22 -8.78
C TYR A 151 -24.28 6.34 -9.78
N TRP A 152 -23.02 6.48 -10.22
CA TRP A 152 -22.60 7.59 -11.06
C TRP A 152 -22.24 7.16 -12.50
N SER A 153 -22.18 8.15 -13.39
CA SER A 153 -21.83 7.94 -14.80
C SER A 153 -20.37 7.49 -14.96
N THR A 154 -20.07 6.83 -16.08
CA THR A 154 -18.71 6.38 -16.40
C THR A 154 -17.71 7.53 -16.38
N ASP A 155 -18.07 8.71 -16.89
CA ASP A 155 -17.17 9.88 -16.90
C ASP A 155 -16.79 10.34 -15.50
N ARG A 156 -17.76 10.36 -14.58
CA ARG A 156 -17.51 10.69 -13.17
C ARG A 156 -16.64 9.61 -12.52
N TRP A 157 -16.91 8.34 -12.81
CA TRP A 157 -16.06 7.25 -12.33
C TRP A 157 -14.62 7.35 -12.83
N VAL A 158 -14.39 7.64 -14.11
CA VAL A 158 -13.04 7.85 -14.69
C VAL A 158 -12.36 9.04 -14.02
N PHE A 159 -13.08 10.15 -13.82
CA PHE A 159 -12.55 11.32 -13.12
C PHE A 159 -12.07 10.97 -11.71
N PHE A 160 -12.89 10.30 -10.89
CA PHE A 160 -12.48 9.92 -9.53
C PHE A 160 -11.37 8.87 -9.53
N LYS A 161 -11.39 7.88 -10.43
CA LYS A 161 -10.29 6.91 -10.59
C LYS A 161 -8.94 7.58 -10.87
N THR A 162 -8.94 8.75 -11.53
CA THR A 162 -7.73 9.44 -12.00
C THR A 162 -7.52 10.78 -11.27
N ALA A 163 -7.92 11.91 -11.87
CA ALA A 163 -7.67 13.25 -11.35
C ALA A 163 -8.27 13.48 -9.96
N GLY A 164 -9.50 12.99 -9.72
CA GLY A 164 -10.18 13.11 -8.45
C GLY A 164 -9.45 12.40 -7.31
N PHE A 165 -8.85 11.23 -7.57
CA PHE A 165 -7.99 10.55 -6.60
C PHE A 165 -6.81 11.43 -6.18
N TYR A 166 -6.09 12.04 -7.13
CA TYR A 166 -4.96 12.92 -6.82
C TYR A 166 -5.38 14.16 -6.03
N ILE A 167 -6.55 14.74 -6.32
CA ILE A 167 -7.09 15.87 -5.56
C ILE A 167 -7.40 15.45 -4.11
N CYS A 168 -8.13 14.35 -3.93
CA CYS A 168 -8.43 13.81 -2.60
C CYS A 168 -7.15 13.45 -1.83
N PHE A 169 -6.18 12.86 -2.51
CA PHE A 169 -4.89 12.49 -1.92
C PHE A 169 -4.06 13.72 -1.53
N ALA A 170 -4.05 14.78 -2.36
CA ALA A 170 -3.38 16.03 -2.03
C ALA A 170 -3.99 16.70 -0.79
N ILE A 171 -5.32 16.72 -0.70
CA ILE A 171 -6.03 17.22 0.48
C ILE A 171 -5.65 16.41 1.72
N PHE A 172 -5.75 15.08 1.63
CA PHE A 172 -5.33 14.16 2.70
C PHE A 172 -3.89 14.43 3.13
N PHE A 173 -2.97 14.56 2.18
CA PHE A 173 -1.55 14.78 2.45
C PHE A 173 -1.29 16.10 3.17
N VAL A 174 -1.98 17.19 2.80
CA VAL A 174 -1.88 18.47 3.50
C VAL A 174 -2.38 18.35 4.94
N PHE A 175 -3.52 17.67 5.17
CA PHE A 175 -4.02 17.41 6.51
C PHE A 175 -3.02 16.58 7.33
N GLU A 176 -2.46 15.53 6.74
CA GLU A 176 -1.49 14.66 7.39
C GLU A 176 -0.21 15.42 7.77
N LEU A 177 0.30 16.25 6.86
CA LEU A 177 1.46 17.11 7.15
C LEU A 177 1.22 18.06 8.33
N ILE A 178 0.06 18.70 8.38
CA ILE A 178 -0.31 19.60 9.47
C ILE A 178 -0.46 18.81 10.78
N TYR A 179 -1.21 17.71 10.75
CA TYR A 179 -1.43 16.85 11.91
C TYR A 179 -0.11 16.36 12.51
N MET A 180 0.79 15.86 11.67
CA MET A 180 2.08 15.33 12.10
C MET A 180 2.99 16.43 12.66
N ARG A 181 3.00 17.62 12.07
CA ARG A 181 3.73 18.78 12.62
C ARG A 181 3.24 19.16 14.01
N LEU A 182 1.91 19.20 14.22
CA LEU A 182 1.33 19.54 15.52
C LEU A 182 1.63 18.48 16.58
N LYS A 183 1.49 17.20 16.22
CA LYS A 183 1.77 16.06 17.12
C LYS A 183 3.23 16.03 17.56
N MET A 184 4.17 16.22 16.62
CA MET A 184 5.60 16.29 16.91
C MET A 184 5.96 17.44 17.86
N ARG A 185 5.41 18.64 17.62
CA ARG A 185 5.64 19.80 18.50
C ARG A 185 5.17 19.54 19.94
N LYS A 186 3.98 18.99 20.10
CA LYS A 186 3.41 18.67 21.42
C LYS A 186 4.24 17.63 22.17
N MET A 187 4.79 16.64 21.47
CA MET A 187 5.67 15.64 22.09
C MET A 187 6.99 16.23 22.59
N ILE A 188 7.62 17.09 21.80
CA ILE A 188 8.86 17.78 22.20
C ILE A 188 8.60 18.66 23.43
N GLU A 189 7.47 19.37 23.47
CA GLU A 189 7.10 20.20 24.61
C GLU A 189 6.87 19.36 25.88
N ASN A 190 6.18 18.22 25.75
CA ASN A 190 5.93 17.30 26.86
C ASN A 190 7.23 16.68 27.39
N GLN A 191 8.18 16.34 26.52
CA GLN A 191 9.50 15.83 26.92
C GLN A 191 10.27 16.88 27.73
N LYS A 192 10.31 18.14 27.27
CA LYS A 192 10.95 19.24 28.01
C LYS A 192 10.34 19.45 29.38
N LYS A 193 9.00 19.41 29.49
CA LYS A 193 8.29 19.52 30.78
C LYS A 193 8.63 18.36 31.71
N ALA A 194 8.67 17.13 31.20
CA ALA A 194 9.02 15.95 31.99
C ALA A 194 10.47 15.99 32.50
N GLU A 195 11.41 16.49 31.70
CA GLU A 195 12.81 16.68 32.12
C GLU A 195 12.95 17.75 33.19
N LEU A 196 12.20 18.84 33.10
CA LEU A 196 12.18 19.88 34.13
C LEU A 196 11.64 19.34 35.46
N LEU A 197 10.56 18.57 35.44
CA LEU A 197 9.98 17.97 36.65
C LEU A 197 10.90 16.97 37.34
N LYS A 198 11.79 16.28 36.59
CA LYS A 198 12.78 15.37 37.19
C LYS A 198 13.97 16.08 37.86
N LYS A 199 14.12 17.39 37.64
CA LYS A 199 15.19 18.20 38.25
C LYS A 199 14.80 18.80 39.60
N PHE A 200 13.53 18.70 39.99
CA PHE A 200 13.00 19.10 41.29
C PHE A 200 12.64 17.85 42.10
#